data_AF-A0A1F9ES04-F1
#
_entry.id   AF-A0A1F9ES04-F1
#
_cell.length_a   1.000
_cell.length_b   1.000
_cell.length_c   1.000
_cell.angle_alpha   90.00
_cell.angle_beta   90.00
_cell.angle_gamma   90.00
#
_symmetry.space_group_name_H-M   'P 1'
#
loop_
_entity.id
_entity.type
_entity.pdbx_description
1 polymer ?
#
loop_
_entity_poly.entity_id
_entity_poly.type
_entity_poly.pdbx_seq_one_letter_code
_entity_poly.pdbx_strand_id
1 'polypeptide(L)'
;MTNGATGPLPDLEPALDDENAPLPEGEVVALPLPSGARTMLRFPSPFELVLTLAGRRVTADDAPASRDLLLWSWRRLPALWRALGERTVLLAAHADGAVVVTDLVELEPDPRAEGDAPAARAVFLDHGALRERLEPCNAQLAQFSLLGAVGTKAELERRVRGSWAPGTQVEVRVEDEGRIVSRRRLRVGR
;
A
#
# COMPACT_ATOMS: atom_id res chain seq x y z
N MET A 1 9.56 13.95 -30.21
CA MET A 1 9.84 13.70 -28.78
C MET A 1 8.71 14.31 -27.99
N THR A 2 7.66 13.55 -27.72
CA THR A 2 6.58 13.99 -26.86
C THR A 2 7.14 14.09 -25.45
N ASN A 3 7.07 15.27 -24.84
CA ASN A 3 7.27 15.45 -23.41
C ASN A 3 6.28 14.51 -22.72
N GLY A 4 6.75 13.33 -22.31
CA GLY A 4 5.99 12.38 -21.51
C GLY A 4 5.64 13.10 -20.24
N ALA A 5 4.38 13.56 -20.16
CA ALA A 5 3.88 14.27 -19.02
C ALA A 5 4.19 13.42 -17.79
N THR A 6 5.15 13.91 -16.99
CA THR A 6 5.34 13.50 -15.62
C THR A 6 4.13 14.02 -14.87
N GLY A 7 2.97 13.41 -15.13
CA GLY A 7 1.73 13.79 -14.49
C GLY A 7 1.94 13.73 -12.97
N PRO A 8 1.29 14.63 -12.21
CA PRO A 8 1.35 14.58 -10.76
C PRO A 8 1.01 13.15 -10.33
N LEU A 9 1.83 12.61 -9.45
CA LEU A 9 1.59 11.29 -8.91
C LEU A 9 0.21 11.30 -8.25
N PRO A 10 -0.65 10.30 -8.50
CA PRO A 10 -1.95 10.27 -7.86
C PRO A 10 -1.72 10.28 -6.36
N ASP A 11 -2.45 11.15 -5.67
CA ASP A 11 -2.48 11.08 -4.22
C ASP A 11 -3.24 9.81 -3.84
N LEU A 12 -2.49 8.75 -3.55
CA LEU A 12 -3.03 7.43 -3.21
C LEU A 12 -3.29 7.36 -1.70
N GLU A 13 -3.84 8.40 -1.07
CA GLU A 13 -4.29 8.24 0.30
C GLU A 13 -5.41 7.21 0.35
N PRO A 14 -5.26 6.17 1.19
CA PRO A 14 -6.31 5.17 1.32
C PRO A 14 -7.55 5.83 1.89
N ALA A 15 -8.68 5.69 1.20
CA ALA A 15 -9.96 6.08 1.74
C ALA A 15 -10.20 5.30 3.05
N LEU A 16 -10.51 6.03 4.11
CA LEU A 16 -10.86 5.45 5.41
C LEU A 16 -12.36 5.57 5.61
N ASP A 17 -12.97 4.50 6.09
CA ASP A 17 -14.35 4.52 6.51
C ASP A 17 -14.50 5.27 7.84
N ASP A 18 -15.72 5.71 8.12
CA ASP A 18 -16.11 6.15 9.46
C ASP A 18 -15.85 5.02 10.47
N GLU A 19 -15.27 5.38 11.62
CA GLU A 19 -14.93 4.42 12.68
C GLU A 19 -16.15 3.62 13.17
N ASN A 20 -17.35 4.21 13.06
CA ASN A 20 -18.62 3.65 13.53
C ASN A 20 -19.47 3.06 12.39
N ALA A 21 -19.02 3.09 11.14
CA ALA A 21 -19.73 2.40 10.07
C ALA A 21 -19.86 0.90 10.39
N PRO A 22 -20.93 0.21 9.96
CA PRO A 22 -20.98 -1.25 10.08
C PRO A 22 -19.80 -1.88 9.33
N LEU A 23 -19.23 -2.98 9.84
CA LEU A 23 -18.21 -3.72 9.11
C LEU A 23 -18.88 -4.46 7.95
N PRO A 24 -18.39 -4.33 6.71
CA PRO A 24 -18.87 -5.16 5.61
C PRO A 24 -18.51 -6.63 5.82
N GLU A 25 -19.12 -7.51 5.04
CA GLU A 25 -18.73 -8.92 4.97
C GLU A 25 -17.32 -9.05 4.37
N GLY A 26 -16.57 -10.08 4.80
CA GLY A 26 -15.23 -10.37 4.31
C GLY A 26 -14.28 -10.85 5.40
N GLU A 27 -13.04 -11.13 5.00
CA GLU A 27 -11.96 -11.46 5.93
C GLU A 27 -11.40 -10.19 6.56
N VAL A 28 -11.31 -10.16 7.89
CA VAL A 28 -10.72 -9.02 8.58
C VAL A 28 -9.24 -9.25 8.81
N VAL A 29 -8.43 -8.29 8.40
CA VAL A 29 -6.98 -8.27 8.60
C VAL A 29 -6.59 -7.03 9.39
N ALA A 30 -5.66 -7.16 10.32
CA ALA A 30 -5.09 -6.04 11.05
C ALA A 30 -3.58 -5.96 10.84
N LEU A 31 -3.06 -4.77 10.62
CA LEU A 31 -1.64 -4.49 10.49
C LEU A 31 -1.27 -3.23 11.30
N PRO A 32 -0.05 -3.14 11.83
CA PRO A 32 0.38 -1.94 12.52
C PRO A 32 0.55 -0.84 11.49
N LEU A 33 0.13 0.39 11.82
CA LEU A 33 0.44 1.54 10.98
C LEU A 33 1.97 1.68 10.94
N PRO A 34 2.59 1.59 9.75
CA PRO A 34 4.02 1.60 9.66
C PRO A 34 4.55 2.98 10.08
N SER A 35 5.54 2.99 10.97
CA SER A 35 6.35 4.17 11.24
C SER A 35 7.38 4.32 10.13
N GLY A 36 7.47 5.48 9.50
CA GLY A 36 8.50 5.74 8.48
C GLY A 36 8.09 6.74 7.42
N ALA A 37 9.03 7.06 6.54
CA ALA A 37 8.77 7.88 5.38
C ALA A 37 7.99 7.07 4.34
N ARG A 38 6.81 7.54 3.98
CA ARG A 38 5.99 6.92 2.94
C ARG A 38 6.75 6.89 1.62
N THR A 39 6.76 5.72 1.00
CA THR A 39 7.46 5.44 -0.24
C THR A 39 6.48 4.89 -1.25
N MET A 40 6.66 5.28 -2.52
CA MET A 40 5.87 4.76 -3.63
C MET A 40 6.79 4.35 -4.77
N LEU A 41 6.45 3.24 -5.42
CA LEU A 41 7.15 2.74 -6.60
C LEU A 41 6.12 2.39 -7.69
N ARG A 42 6.35 2.85 -8.91
CA ARG A 42 5.58 2.43 -10.09
C ARG A 42 6.41 2.47 -11.36
N PHE A 43 5.96 1.77 -12.39
CA PHE A 43 6.56 1.82 -13.71
C PHE A 43 5.56 2.43 -14.71
N PRO A 44 5.65 3.73 -15.06
CA PRO A 44 4.78 4.30 -16.09
C PRO A 44 4.97 3.65 -17.47
N SER A 45 6.14 3.04 -17.69
CA SER A 45 6.49 2.27 -18.87
C SER A 45 7.55 1.22 -18.51
N PRO A 46 7.85 0.24 -19.38
CA PRO A 46 8.87 -0.79 -19.12
C PRO A 46 10.29 -0.23 -18.87
N PHE A 47 10.54 1.01 -19.25
CA PHE A 47 11.86 1.65 -19.19
C PHE A 47 11.93 2.80 -18.19
N GLU A 48 10.82 3.13 -17.52
CA GLU A 48 10.77 4.21 -16.55
C GLU A 48 10.36 3.67 -15.18
N LEU A 49 11.20 3.92 -14.18
CA LEU A 49 10.89 3.71 -12.78
C LEU A 49 10.63 5.07 -12.11
N VAL A 50 9.49 5.20 -11.44
CA VAL A 50 9.19 6.34 -10.59
C VAL A 50 9.21 5.90 -9.14
N LEU A 51 10.11 6.51 -8.36
CA LEU A 51 10.24 6.34 -6.91
C LEU A 51 9.91 7.64 -6.22
N THR A 52 9.14 7.59 -5.14
CA THR A 52 9.03 8.70 -4.20
C THR A 52 9.39 8.30 -2.79
N LEU A 53 9.90 9.29 -2.05
CA LEU A 53 10.17 9.21 -0.63
C LEU A 53 9.58 10.47 0.03
N ALA A 54 8.69 10.29 1.00
CA ALA A 54 7.94 11.37 1.65
C ALA A 54 7.27 12.33 0.64
N GLY A 55 6.68 11.77 -0.44
CA GLY A 55 6.00 12.53 -1.49
C GLY A 55 6.92 13.19 -2.52
N ARG A 56 8.24 13.14 -2.34
CA ARG A 56 9.21 13.73 -3.27
C ARG A 56 9.77 12.68 -4.22
N ARG A 57 9.85 12.98 -5.52
CA ARG A 57 10.50 12.08 -6.50
C ARG A 57 11.97 11.93 -6.15
N VAL A 58 12.44 10.69 -6.07
CA VAL A 58 13.85 10.35 -5.90
C VAL A 58 14.47 10.27 -7.29
N THR A 59 15.36 11.21 -7.60
CA THR A 59 16.07 11.29 -8.90
C THR A 59 17.57 11.10 -8.76
N ALA A 60 18.10 11.19 -7.54
CA ALA A 60 19.52 11.06 -7.24
C ALA A 60 19.74 10.49 -5.84
N ASP A 61 20.96 10.01 -5.60
CA ASP A 61 21.49 9.62 -4.29
C ASP A 61 22.05 10.87 -3.59
N ASP A 62 21.15 11.71 -3.09
CA ASP A 62 21.48 12.96 -2.39
C ASP A 62 21.45 12.83 -0.86
N ALA A 63 20.83 11.76 -0.36
CA ALA A 63 20.69 11.45 1.05
C ALA A 63 20.73 9.93 1.30
N PRO A 64 21.13 9.48 2.50
CA PRO A 64 21.16 8.05 2.84
C PRO A 64 19.84 7.32 2.55
N ALA A 65 18.70 7.91 2.88
CA ALA A 65 17.39 7.28 2.60
C ALA A 65 17.09 7.17 1.09
N SER A 66 17.48 8.17 0.29
CA SER A 66 17.38 8.10 -1.18
C SER A 66 18.27 6.98 -1.73
N ARG A 67 19.51 6.86 -1.23
CA ARG A 67 20.46 5.80 -1.58
C ARG A 67 19.89 4.41 -1.30
N ASP A 68 19.40 4.20 -0.08
CA ASP A 68 18.92 2.90 0.38
C ASP A 68 17.73 2.45 -0.48
N LEU A 69 16.80 3.37 -0.78
CA LEU A 69 15.67 3.09 -1.65
C LEU A 69 16.08 2.78 -3.10
N LEU A 70 17.05 3.51 -3.64
CA LEU A 70 17.59 3.24 -4.99
C LEU A 70 18.26 1.88 -5.06
N LEU A 71 19.13 1.56 -4.09
CA LEU A 71 19.81 0.26 -4.02
C LEU A 71 18.83 -0.90 -3.82
N TRP A 72 17.83 -0.72 -2.96
CA TRP A 72 16.80 -1.72 -2.70
C TRP A 72 15.98 -2.04 -3.96
N SER A 73 15.58 -1.01 -4.72
CA SER A 73 14.76 -1.16 -5.92
C SER A 73 15.56 -1.72 -7.10
N TRP A 74 16.79 -1.24 -7.32
CA TRP A 74 17.66 -1.72 -8.40
C TRP A 74 17.96 -3.22 -8.32
N ARG A 75 18.24 -3.73 -7.12
CA ARG A 75 18.50 -5.17 -6.89
C ARG A 75 17.29 -6.06 -7.23
N ARG A 76 16.10 -5.49 -7.33
CA ARG A 76 14.83 -6.20 -7.53
C ARG A 76 14.13 -5.81 -8.83
N LEU A 77 14.77 -4.98 -9.67
CA LEU A 77 14.10 -4.32 -10.79
C LEU A 77 13.35 -5.28 -11.73
N PRO A 78 13.94 -6.41 -12.19
CA PRO A 78 13.23 -7.32 -13.10
C PRO A 78 12.02 -8.00 -12.43
N ALA A 79 12.11 -8.32 -11.14
CA ALA A 79 11.02 -8.94 -10.40
C ALA A 79 9.91 -7.92 -10.11
N LEU A 80 10.28 -6.71 -9.68
CA LEU A 80 9.34 -5.61 -9.44
C LEU A 80 8.60 -5.22 -10.72
N TRP A 81 9.28 -5.14 -11.87
CA TRP A 81 8.62 -4.88 -13.14
C TRP A 81 7.56 -5.94 -13.46
N ARG A 82 7.89 -7.23 -13.31
CA ARG A 82 6.93 -8.33 -13.55
C ARG A 82 5.74 -8.29 -12.59
N ALA A 83 5.99 -7.96 -11.32
CA ALA A 83 4.96 -7.94 -10.29
C ALA A 83 3.99 -6.76 -10.44
N LEU A 84 4.50 -5.60 -10.88
CA LEU A 84 3.72 -4.36 -10.92
C LEU A 84 3.15 -4.05 -12.30
N GLY A 85 3.91 -4.32 -13.37
CA GLY A 85 3.59 -3.84 -14.71
C GLY A 85 3.37 -2.31 -14.74
N GLU A 86 2.56 -1.85 -15.69
CA GLU A 86 2.32 -0.41 -15.90
C GLU A 86 1.23 0.18 -15.00
N ARG A 87 0.40 -0.69 -14.43
CA ARG A 87 -0.86 -0.31 -13.80
C ARG A 87 -0.89 -0.52 -12.30
N THR A 88 0.16 -1.10 -11.72
CA THR A 88 0.22 -1.31 -10.28
C THR A 88 1.22 -0.36 -9.65
N VAL A 89 0.83 0.20 -8.52
CA VAL A 89 1.65 1.03 -7.66
C VAL A 89 1.93 0.26 -6.38
N LEU A 90 3.19 0.20 -5.99
CA LEU A 90 3.62 -0.34 -4.71
C LEU A 90 3.72 0.78 -3.69
N LEU A 91 3.08 0.60 -2.53
CA LEU A 91 3.21 1.48 -1.37
C LEU A 91 4.01 0.79 -0.28
N ALA A 92 4.93 1.54 0.31
CA ALA A 92 5.80 1.05 1.36
C ALA A 92 6.10 2.14 2.40
N ALA A 93 6.62 1.73 3.54
CA ALA A 93 7.28 2.61 4.49
C ALA A 93 8.78 2.37 4.47
N HIS A 94 9.53 3.46 4.48
CA HIS A 94 10.98 3.45 4.66
C HIS A 94 11.34 3.91 6.06
N ALA A 95 11.92 3.02 6.86
CA ALA A 95 12.40 3.30 8.20
C ALA A 95 13.63 2.44 8.50
N ASP A 96 14.61 3.03 9.19
CA ASP A 96 15.80 2.31 9.67
C ASP A 96 16.54 1.52 8.57
N GLY A 97 16.61 2.08 7.36
CA GLY A 97 17.27 1.46 6.19
C GLY A 97 16.50 0.28 5.58
N ALA A 98 15.28 0.00 6.05
CA ALA A 98 14.40 -1.03 5.52
C ALA A 98 13.24 -0.43 4.71
N VAL A 99 12.84 -1.14 3.65
CA VAL A 99 11.63 -0.85 2.87
C VAL A 99 10.61 -1.95 3.16
N VAL A 100 9.55 -1.59 3.87
CA VAL A 100 8.46 -2.50 4.26
C VAL A 100 7.24 -2.20 3.41
N VAL A 101 6.86 -3.14 2.56
CA VAL A 101 5.73 -3.00 1.65
C VAL A 101 4.42 -3.22 2.39
N THR A 102 3.47 -2.31 2.21
CA THR A 102 2.19 -2.31 2.92
C THR A 102 1.01 -2.57 2.00
N ASP A 103 1.09 -2.15 0.73
CA ASP A 103 -0.01 -2.24 -0.21
C ASP A 103 0.48 -2.37 -1.66
N LEU A 104 -0.35 -3.01 -2.48
CA LEU A 104 -0.37 -2.86 -3.93
C LEU A 104 -1.68 -2.18 -4.34
N VAL A 105 -1.59 -1.27 -5.29
CA VAL A 105 -2.72 -0.49 -5.79
C VAL A 105 -2.79 -0.63 -7.29
N GLU A 106 -3.88 -1.19 -7.81
CA GLU A 106 -4.17 -1.19 -9.24
C GLU A 106 -4.83 0.13 -9.64
N LEU A 107 -4.33 0.70 -10.73
CA LEU A 107 -4.87 1.91 -11.37
C LEU A 107 -5.82 1.47 -12.47
N GLU A 108 -7.12 1.56 -12.19
CA GLU A 108 -8.19 1.36 -13.15
C GLU A 108 -8.54 2.69 -13.84
N PRO A 109 -8.90 2.71 -15.12
CA PRO A 109 -9.32 3.93 -15.79
C PRO A 109 -10.67 4.32 -15.19
N ASP A 110 -10.85 5.55 -14.76
CA ASP A 110 -12.15 6.00 -14.28
C ASP A 110 -13.06 6.27 -15.48
N PRO A 111 -14.13 5.47 -15.70
CA PRO A 111 -15.04 5.67 -16.84
C PRO A 111 -15.84 6.98 -16.72
N ARG A 112 -15.82 7.64 -15.56
CA ARG A 112 -16.51 8.91 -15.28
C ARG A 112 -15.60 10.13 -15.41
N ALA A 113 -14.34 9.93 -15.78
CA ALA A 113 -13.42 11.03 -16.04
C ALA A 113 -13.88 11.80 -17.29
N GLU A 114 -14.39 13.02 -17.12
CA GLU A 114 -14.64 13.94 -18.22
C GLU A 114 -13.42 14.84 -18.43
N GLY A 115 -12.85 14.87 -19.64
CA GLY A 115 -11.71 15.72 -20.04
C GLY A 115 -10.41 14.97 -20.38
N ASP A 116 -9.32 15.72 -20.60
CA ASP A 116 -8.02 15.20 -21.05
C ASP A 116 -7.13 14.62 -19.92
N ALA A 117 -7.58 14.63 -18.67
CA ALA A 117 -6.84 14.05 -17.56
C ALA A 117 -7.27 12.59 -17.34
N PRO A 118 -6.33 11.62 -17.28
CA PRO A 118 -6.67 10.27 -16.90
C PRO A 118 -7.01 10.25 -15.41
N ALA A 119 -8.27 10.40 -15.04
CA ALA A 119 -8.69 10.06 -13.69
C ALA A 119 -8.61 8.54 -13.59
N ALA A 120 -7.84 8.05 -12.62
CA ALA A 120 -7.69 6.63 -12.37
C ALA A 120 -8.29 6.32 -11.00
N ARG A 121 -9.09 5.26 -10.94
CA ARG A 121 -9.55 4.71 -9.68
C ARG A 121 -8.45 3.85 -9.08
N ALA A 122 -8.11 4.13 -7.82
CA ALA A 122 -7.20 3.30 -7.04
C ALA A 122 -7.96 2.12 -6.42
N VAL A 123 -7.56 0.89 -6.76
CA VAL A 123 -8.08 -0.34 -6.18
C VAL A 123 -6.96 -1.00 -5.38
N PHE A 124 -7.15 -1.08 -4.06
CA PHE A 124 -6.16 -1.69 -3.18
C PHE A 124 -6.34 -3.21 -3.16
N LEU A 125 -5.25 -3.93 -3.39
CA LEU A 125 -5.24 -5.39 -3.37
C LEU A 125 -5.15 -5.91 -1.93
N ASP A 126 -5.77 -7.06 -1.71
CA ASP A 126 -5.76 -7.74 -0.40
C ASP A 126 -4.37 -8.29 -0.02
N HIS A 127 -4.27 -8.78 1.22
CA HIS A 127 -2.99 -9.29 1.72
C HIS A 127 -2.52 -10.54 0.97
N GLY A 128 -3.44 -11.36 0.45
CA GLY A 128 -3.14 -12.57 -0.30
C GLY A 128 -2.49 -12.24 -1.64
N ALA A 129 -3.12 -11.37 -2.42
CA ALA A 129 -2.62 -10.85 -3.68
C ALA A 129 -1.30 -10.09 -3.51
N LEU A 130 -1.16 -9.31 -2.43
CA LEU A 130 0.09 -8.65 -2.06
C LEU A 130 1.23 -9.66 -1.89
N ARG A 131 1.00 -10.74 -1.13
CA ARG A 131 1.99 -11.80 -0.90
C ARG A 131 2.35 -12.52 -2.19
N GLU A 132 1.35 -12.98 -2.93
CA GLU A 132 1.54 -13.74 -4.17
C GLU A 132 2.37 -12.95 -5.19
N ARG A 133 2.04 -11.67 -5.40
CA ARG A 133 2.74 -10.84 -6.40
C ARG A 133 4.16 -10.46 -5.99
N LEU A 134 4.42 -10.29 -4.69
CA LEU A 134 5.71 -9.77 -4.21
C LEU A 134 6.63 -10.82 -3.63
N GLU A 135 6.17 -12.05 -3.40
CA GLU A 135 7.03 -13.18 -3.02
C GLU A 135 8.19 -13.36 -4.01
N PRO A 136 8.00 -13.36 -5.35
CA PRO A 136 9.11 -13.46 -6.30
C PRO A 136 10.12 -12.30 -6.22
N CYS A 137 9.72 -11.17 -5.63
CA CYS A 137 10.59 -10.00 -5.45
C CYS A 137 11.46 -10.09 -4.19
N ASN A 138 11.22 -11.08 -3.30
CA ASN A 138 11.78 -11.11 -1.96
C ASN A 138 11.65 -9.75 -1.26
N ALA A 139 10.46 -9.14 -1.39
CA ALA A 139 10.14 -7.89 -0.73
C ALA A 139 9.78 -8.16 0.73
N GLN A 140 10.24 -7.28 1.63
CA GLN A 140 9.80 -7.35 3.01
C GLN A 140 8.38 -6.79 3.10
N LEU A 141 7.43 -7.58 3.59
CA LEU A 141 6.04 -7.18 3.75
C LEU A 141 5.79 -6.73 5.19
N ALA A 142 4.84 -5.82 5.37
CA ALA A 142 4.32 -5.48 6.68
C ALA A 142 3.76 -6.74 7.37
N GLN A 143 3.82 -6.77 8.70
CA GLN A 143 3.22 -7.87 9.44
C GLN A 143 1.69 -7.71 9.43
N PHE A 144 1.00 -8.82 9.16
CA PHE A 144 -0.45 -8.90 9.18
C PHE A 144 -0.90 -9.90 10.26
N SER A 145 -2.06 -9.63 10.85
CA SER A 145 -2.81 -10.55 11.68
C SER A 145 -4.13 -10.85 11.00
N LEU A 146 -4.35 -12.11 10.65
CA LEU A 146 -5.64 -12.59 10.18
C LEU A 146 -6.58 -12.67 11.37
N LEU A 147 -7.61 -11.82 11.37
CA LEU A 147 -8.63 -11.84 12.39
C LEU A 147 -9.80 -12.71 11.96
N GLY A 148 -9.96 -13.04 10.68
CA GLY A 148 -11.09 -13.82 10.14
C GLY A 148 -12.38 -12.99 10.06
N ALA A 149 -13.53 -13.63 9.85
CA ALA A 149 -14.82 -12.95 9.80
C ALA A 149 -15.21 -12.37 11.18
N VAL A 150 -15.59 -11.09 11.23
CA VAL A 150 -15.97 -10.38 12.46
C VAL A 150 -17.34 -9.74 12.28
N GLY A 151 -18.28 -10.07 13.17
CA GLY A 151 -19.66 -9.58 13.05
C GLY A 151 -19.97 -8.30 13.83
N THR A 152 -19.09 -7.89 14.76
CA THR A 152 -19.35 -6.73 15.64
C THR A 152 -18.08 -5.93 15.98
N LYS A 153 -18.23 -4.64 16.29
CA LYS A 153 -17.13 -3.76 16.75
C LYS A 153 -16.46 -4.30 18.02
N ALA A 154 -17.23 -4.75 19.01
CA ALA A 154 -16.70 -5.29 20.25
C ALA A 154 -15.85 -6.56 20.02
N GLU A 155 -16.26 -7.42 19.09
CA GLU A 155 -15.48 -8.57 18.69
C GLU A 155 -14.18 -8.17 17.98
N LEU A 156 -14.25 -7.19 17.07
CA LEU A 156 -13.08 -6.64 16.39
C LEU A 156 -12.04 -6.16 17.39
N GLU A 157 -12.45 -5.28 18.32
CA GLU A 157 -11.58 -4.71 19.35
C GLU A 157 -10.96 -5.79 20.22
N ARG A 158 -11.73 -6.82 20.59
CA ARG A 158 -11.21 -7.97 21.35
C ARG A 158 -10.15 -8.74 20.56
N ARG A 159 -10.37 -9.03 19.27
CA ARG A 159 -9.40 -9.76 18.44
C ARG A 159 -8.13 -8.93 18.22
N VAL A 160 -8.28 -7.64 17.92
CA VAL A 160 -7.16 -6.70 17.77
C VAL A 160 -6.30 -6.63 19.05
N ARG A 161 -6.91 -6.55 20.24
CA ARG A 161 -6.18 -6.60 21.53
C ARG A 161 -5.46 -7.94 21.76
N GLY A 162 -5.99 -9.03 21.23
CA GLY A 162 -5.35 -10.35 21.30
C GLY A 162 -4.10 -10.45 20.43
N SER A 163 -4.01 -9.65 19.35
CA SER A 163 -2.93 -9.73 18.36
C SER A 163 -1.87 -8.64 18.52
N TRP A 164 -2.18 -7.52 19.16
CA TRP A 164 -1.33 -6.34 19.20
C TRP A 164 -1.22 -5.74 20.60
N ALA A 165 -0.08 -5.12 20.90
CA ALA A 165 0.17 -4.50 22.19
C ALA A 165 -0.74 -3.27 22.43
N PRO A 166 -1.18 -3.02 23.67
CA PRO A 166 -1.95 -1.82 24.01
C PRO A 166 -1.24 -0.53 23.59
N GLY A 167 -2.01 0.41 23.04
CA GLY A 167 -1.50 1.69 22.56
C GLY A 167 -0.96 1.68 21.12
N THR A 168 -0.78 0.51 20.51
CA THR A 168 -0.41 0.36 19.09
C THR A 168 -1.48 1.00 18.21
N GLN A 169 -1.06 1.68 17.14
CA GLN A 169 -1.98 2.13 16.09
C GLN A 169 -2.01 1.06 15.02
N VAL A 170 -3.20 0.56 14.70
CA VAL A 170 -3.41 -0.47 13.67
C VAL A 170 -4.35 0.06 12.59
N GLU A 171 -4.08 -0.34 11.37
CA GLU A 171 -5.09 -0.31 10.32
C GLU A 171 -5.81 -1.66 10.31
N VAL A 172 -7.12 -1.63 10.32
CA VAL A 172 -7.99 -2.78 10.10
C VAL A 172 -8.53 -2.68 8.69
N ARG A 173 -8.47 -3.80 7.98
CA ARG A 173 -8.94 -3.98 6.62
C ARG A 173 -10.02 -5.04 6.62
N VAL A 174 -11.07 -4.83 5.85
CA VAL A 174 -11.94 -5.91 5.40
C VAL A 174 -11.57 -6.21 3.96
N GLU A 175 -11.30 -7.47 3.70
CA GLU A 175 -10.77 -7.98 2.45
C GLU A 175 -11.75 -8.98 1.86
N ASP A 176 -12.02 -8.82 0.57
CA ASP A 176 -12.97 -9.63 -0.18
C ASP A 176 -12.55 -9.72 -1.65
N GLU A 177 -12.63 -10.92 -2.22
CA GLU A 177 -12.31 -11.22 -3.63
C GLU A 177 -11.02 -10.58 -4.18
N GLY A 178 -9.90 -10.65 -3.45
CA GLY A 178 -8.62 -10.08 -3.93
C GLY A 178 -8.43 -8.60 -3.63
N ARG A 179 -9.40 -7.96 -2.95
CA ARG A 179 -9.47 -6.49 -2.80
C ARG A 179 -9.71 -6.09 -1.35
N ILE A 180 -9.21 -4.92 -0.99
CA ILE A 180 -9.57 -4.26 0.27
C ILE A 180 -10.85 -3.45 0.04
N VAL A 181 -11.92 -3.82 0.73
CA VAL A 181 -13.26 -3.19 0.60
C VAL A 181 -13.58 -2.19 1.71
N SER A 182 -12.87 -2.27 2.84
CA SER A 182 -12.99 -1.33 3.96
C SER A 182 -11.65 -1.14 4.64
N ARG A 183 -11.36 0.08 5.11
CA ARG A 183 -10.14 0.43 5.85
C ARG A 183 -10.48 1.35 6.99
N ARG A 184 -9.94 1.07 8.17
CA ARG A 184 -10.13 1.89 9.38
C ARG A 184 -8.88 1.93 10.21
N ARG A 185 -8.70 3.01 10.95
CA ARG A 185 -7.62 3.12 11.94
C ARG A 185 -8.20 2.92 13.32
N LEU A 186 -7.56 2.07 14.11
CA LEU A 186 -7.92 1.83 15.49
C LEU A 186 -6.68 1.97 16.36
N ARG A 187 -6.86 2.54 17.55
CA ARG A 187 -5.87 2.45 18.60
C ARG A 187 -6.21 1.26 19.48
N VAL A 188 -5.25 0.36 19.67
CA VAL A 188 -5.44 -0.80 20.55
C VAL A 188 -5.68 -0.30 21.97
N GLY A 189 -6.88 -0.57 22.50
CA GLY A 189 -7.25 -0.22 23.87
C GLY A 189 -6.45 -0.99 24.91
N ARG A 190 -6.55 -0.56 26.18
CA ARG A 190 -6.10 -1.35 27.32
C ARG A 190 -7.01 -2.57 27.54
#